data_AF-A0A3A9J7M8-F1
#
_entry.id   AF-A0A3A9J7M8-F1
#
_cell.length_a   1.000
_cell.length_b   1.000
_cell.length_c   1.000
_cell.angle_alpha   90.00
_cell.angle_beta   90.00
_cell.angle_gamma   90.00
#
_symmetry.space_group_name_H-M   'P 1'
#
loop_
_entity.id
_entity.type
_entity.pdbx_description
1 polymer ?
#
loop_
_entity_poly.entity_id
_entity_poly.type
_entity_poly.pdbx_seq_one_letter_code
_entity_poly.pdbx_strand_id
1 'polypeptide(L)' 'QPVLPARHAAPTQLQPGPAPAPVAVPDSRGTMAPLLAWAASLVLLAVVLAVLVLQREAVMAAWPPATHLFHALGLR' A
#
# COMPACT_ATOMS: atom_id res chain seq x y z
N GLN A 1 13.89 8.34 76.45
CA GLN A 1 12.83 8.62 75.46
C GLN A 1 12.66 10.12 75.35
N PRO A 2 12.58 10.66 74.13
CA PRO A 2 11.38 11.43 73.81
C PRO A 2 10.83 11.16 72.40
N VAL A 3 9.56 10.74 72.40
CA VAL A 3 8.43 11.17 71.56
C VAL A 3 8.71 11.54 70.09
N LEU A 4 8.28 10.63 69.21
CA LEU A 4 7.95 10.89 67.80
C LEU A 4 6.89 12.00 67.68
N PRO A 5 7.07 12.98 66.78
CA PRO A 5 5.96 13.63 66.11
C PRO A 5 5.68 12.91 64.78
N ALA A 6 4.58 12.15 64.76
CA ALA A 6 3.91 11.79 63.53
C ALA A 6 3.47 13.08 62.83
N ARG A 7 4.05 13.38 61.66
CA ARG A 7 3.49 14.38 60.75
C ARG A 7 3.59 13.94 59.30
N HIS A 8 2.44 13.49 58.83
CA HIS A 8 1.88 13.70 57.50
C HIS A 8 2.55 12.96 56.34
N ALA A 9 1.82 11.94 55.90
CA ALA A 9 1.81 11.44 54.55
C ALA A 9 1.83 12.59 53.52
N ALA A 10 2.74 12.50 52.56
CA ALA A 10 2.63 13.14 51.26
C ALA A 10 3.17 12.14 50.21
N PRO A 11 2.56 12.10 49.02
CA PRO A 11 2.15 10.86 48.39
C PRO A 11 3.21 10.30 47.45
N THR A 12 3.14 8.97 47.31
CA THR A 12 3.60 8.14 46.19
C THR A 12 3.94 8.92 44.92
N GLN A 13 5.18 9.39 44.78
CA GLN A 13 5.75 9.63 43.45
C GLN A 13 6.24 8.31 42.90
N LEU A 14 5.28 7.52 42.39
CA LEU A 14 5.53 6.56 41.33
C LEU A 14 6.18 7.33 40.19
N GLN A 15 7.49 7.24 40.10
CA GLN A 15 8.25 7.66 38.94
C GLN A 15 7.65 6.92 37.74
N PRO A 16 6.98 7.59 36.78
CA PRO A 16 6.50 6.91 35.61
C PRO A 16 7.75 6.51 34.83
N GLY A 17 8.04 5.21 34.77
CA GLY A 17 9.00 4.67 33.82
C GLY A 17 8.64 5.14 32.41
N PRO A 18 9.61 5.17 31.46
CA PRO A 18 9.38 5.63 30.09
C PRO A 18 8.13 4.96 29.55
N ALA A 19 7.10 5.76 29.27
CA ALA A 19 5.84 5.27 28.76
C ALA A 19 6.14 4.40 27.53
N PRO A 20 5.63 3.15 27.46
CA PRO A 20 5.82 2.34 26.28
C PRO A 20 5.23 3.13 25.11
N ALA A 21 6.07 3.36 24.08
CA ALA A 21 5.65 4.05 22.88
C ALA A 21 4.34 3.41 22.38
N PRO A 22 3.33 4.20 21.97
CA PRO A 22 2.09 3.65 21.46
C PRO A 22 2.44 2.72 20.31
N VAL A 23 2.19 1.43 20.49
CA VAL A 23 2.37 0.42 19.45
C VAL A 23 1.39 0.80 18.36
N ALA A 24 1.90 1.31 17.24
CA ALA A 24 1.10 1.58 16.06
C ALA A 24 0.51 0.25 15.60
N VAL A 25 -0.78 0.05 15.88
CA VAL A 25 -1.53 -1.07 15.35
C VAL A 25 -1.55 -0.90 13.84
N PRO A 26 -1.03 -1.86 13.04
CA PRO A 26 -1.08 -1.74 11.60
C PRO A 26 -2.55 -1.75 11.18
N ASP A 27 -3.02 -0.60 10.70
CA ASP A 27 -4.35 -0.44 10.12
C ASP A 27 -4.46 -1.38 8.91
N SER A 28 -5.22 -2.46 9.05
CA SER A 28 -5.47 -3.47 8.00
C SER A 28 -6.19 -2.89 6.77
N ARG A 29 -6.68 -1.65 6.85
CA ARG A 29 -7.18 -0.86 5.72
C ARG A 29 -6.08 -0.49 4.73
N GLY A 30 -4.83 -0.37 5.19
CA GLY A 30 -3.67 -0.08 4.33
C GLY A 30 -3.35 -1.20 3.34
N THR A 31 -3.80 -2.43 3.60
CA THR A 31 -3.53 -3.62 2.76
C THR A 31 -4.50 -3.82 1.61
N MET A 32 -5.71 -3.25 1.64
CA MET A 32 -6.65 -3.35 0.50
C MET A 32 -6.35 -2.33 -0.59
N ALA A 33 -5.83 -1.15 -0.23
CA ALA A 33 -5.42 -0.12 -1.19
C ALA A 33 -4.44 -0.63 -2.27
N PRO A 34 -3.35 -1.36 -1.95
CA PRO A 34 -2.44 -1.88 -2.97
C PRO A 34 -3.09 -2.97 -3.82
N LEU A 35 -3.97 -3.81 -3.27
CA LEU A 35 -4.69 -4.84 -4.03
C LEU A 35 -5.66 -4.21 -5.03
N LEU A 36 -6.39 -3.17 -4.63
CA LEU A 36 -7.28 -2.43 -5.53
C LEU A 36 -6.49 -1.69 -6.62
N ALA A 37 -5.34 -1.11 -6.29
CA ALA A 37 -4.46 -0.49 -7.28
C ALA A 37 -3.92 -1.52 -8.29
N TRP A 38 -3.58 -2.72 -7.83
CA TRP A 38 -3.16 -3.84 -8.69
C TRP A 38 -4.30 -4.26 -9.61
N ALA A 39 -5.50 -4.46 -9.08
CA ALA A 39 -6.69 -4.82 -9.86
C ALA A 39 -7.00 -3.75 -10.92
N ALA A 40 -6.98 -2.47 -10.53
CA ALA A 40 -7.20 -1.36 -11.46
C ALA A 40 -6.12 -1.32 -12.57
N SER A 41 -4.86 -1.60 -12.23
CA SER A 41 -3.77 -1.67 -13.21
C SER A 41 -3.98 -2.82 -14.21
N LEU A 42 -4.42 -4.00 -13.75
CA LEU A 42 -4.75 -5.12 -14.63
C LEU A 42 -5.94 -4.80 -15.54
N VAL A 43 -6.98 -4.15 -15.02
CA VAL A 43 -8.12 -3.71 -15.83
C VAL A 43 -7.67 -2.71 -16.89
N LEU A 44 -6.87 -1.71 -16.51
CA LEU A 44 -6.33 -0.72 -17.44
C LEU A 44 -5.51 -1.40 -18.55
N LEU A 45 -4.64 -2.34 -18.17
CA LEU A 45 -3.83 -3.12 -19.11
C LEU A 45 -4.70 -3.93 -20.07
N ALA A 46 -5.74 -4.59 -19.56
CA ALA A 46 -6.68 -5.35 -20.38
C ALA A 46 -7.44 -4.47 -21.38
N VAL A 47 -7.89 -3.28 -20.94
CA VAL A 47 -8.54 -2.30 -21.81
C VAL A 47 -7.58 -1.81 -22.90
N VAL A 48 -6.34 -1.48 -22.54
CA VAL A 48 -5.32 -1.07 -23.51
C VAL A 48 -5.06 -2.18 -24.53
N LEU A 49 -4.90 -3.43 -24.10
CA LEU A 49 -4.75 -4.57 -25.00
C LEU A 49 -5.97 -4.74 -25.91
N ALA A 50 -7.18 -4.66 -25.36
CA ALA A 50 -8.41 -4.78 -26.14
C ALA A 50 -8.52 -3.69 -27.21
N VAL A 51 -8.18 -2.44 -26.88
CA VAL A 51 -8.13 -1.33 -27.83
C VAL A 51 -7.06 -1.57 -28.89
N LEU A 52 -5.88 -2.05 -28.50
CA LEU A 52 -4.78 -2.35 -29.42
C LEU A 52 -5.14 -3.45 -30.43
N VAL A 53 -5.87 -4.49 -29.97
CA VAL A 53 -6.38 -5.57 -30.82
C VAL A 53 -7.47 -5.05 -31.76
N LEU A 54 -8.39 -4.23 -31.27
CA LEU A 54 -9.45 -3.64 -32.09
C LEU A 54 -8.90 -2.70 -33.17
N GLN A 55 -7.85 -1.93 -32.83
CA GLN A 55 -7.18 -0.98 -33.72
C GLN A 55 -5.97 -1.59 -34.43
N ARG A 56 -5.80 -2.92 -34.42
CA ARG A 56 -4.63 -3.61 -34.95
C ARG A 56 -4.25 -3.14 -36.36
N GLU A 57 -5.21 -3.07 -37.26
CA GLU A 57 -4.98 -2.66 -38.64
C GLU A 57 -4.50 -1.20 -38.73
N ALA A 58 -5.08 -0.30 -37.93
CA ALA A 58 -4.65 1.10 -37.85
C ALA A 58 -3.27 1.23 -37.20
N VAL A 59 -2.95 0.41 -36.21
CA VAL A 59 -1.62 0.36 -35.56
C VAL A 59 -0.56 -0.19 -36.52
N MET A 60 -0.86 -1.24 -37.28
CA MET A 60 0.05 -1.77 -38.30
C MET A 60 0.26 -0.78 -39.45
N ALA A 61 -0.78 -0.04 -39.83
CA ALA A 61 -0.69 1.01 -40.84
C ALA A 61 0.11 2.24 -40.33
N ALA A 62 -0.10 2.65 -39.08
CA ALA A 62 0.60 3.78 -38.47
C ALA A 62 2.04 3.45 -38.06
N TRP A 63 2.32 2.19 -37.73
CA TRP A 63 3.65 1.73 -37.34
C TRP A 63 3.94 0.33 -37.93
N PRO A 64 4.54 0.26 -39.14
CA PRO A 64 4.80 -1.00 -39.85
C PRO A 64 5.61 -2.04 -39.04
N PRO A 65 6.64 -1.68 -38.23
CA PRO A 65 7.32 -2.58 -37.31
C PRO A 65 6.45 -3.31 -36.29
N ALA A 66 5.23 -2.81 -36.01
CA ALA A 66 4.31 -3.47 -35.08
C ALA A 66 3.94 -4.88 -35.59
N THR A 67 3.97 -5.12 -36.90
CA THR A 67 3.80 -6.47 -37.48
C THR A 67 4.80 -7.47 -36.90
N HIS A 68 6.06 -7.08 -36.71
CA HIS A 68 7.07 -7.94 -36.08
C HIS A 68 6.77 -8.22 -34.60
N LEU A 69 6.21 -7.25 -33.88
CA LEU A 69 5.81 -7.43 -32.48
C LEU A 69 4.60 -8.36 -32.34
N PHE A 70 3.56 -8.18 -33.16
CA PHE A 70 2.40 -9.08 -33.19
C PHE A 70 2.79 -10.50 -33.60
N HIS A 71 3.70 -10.63 -34.58
CA HIS A 71 4.21 -11.92 -35.01
C HIS A 71 5.11 -12.58 -33.94
N ALA A 72 5.92 -11.81 -33.21
CA ALA A 72 6.71 -12.30 -32.07
C ALA A 72 5.84 -12.70 -30.88
N LEU A 73 4.69 -12.04 -30.69
CA LEU A 73 3.68 -12.38 -29.70
C LEU A 73 2.78 -13.56 -30.12
N GLY A 74 2.94 -14.09 -31.34
CA GLY A 74 2.15 -15.22 -31.85
C GLY A 74 0.72 -14.87 -32.29
N LEU A 75 0.40 -13.59 -32.38
CA LEU A 75 -0.88 -13.07 -32.84
C LEU A 75 -0.80 -12.90 -34.37
N ARG A 76 -1.15 -13.96 -35.11
CA ARG A 76 -1.17 -13.98 -36.59
C ARG A 76 -2.29 -13.11 -37.15
#